data_AF-A0A9P8C7W7-F1
#
_entry.id   AF-A0A9P8C7W7-F1
#
_cell.length_a   1.000
_cell.length_b   1.000
_cell.length_c   1.000
_cell.angle_alpha   90.00
_cell.angle_beta   90.00
_cell.angle_gamma   90.00
#
_symmetry.space_group_name_H-M   'P 1'
#
loop_
_entity.id
_entity.type
_entity.pdbx_description
1 polymer ?
#
loop_
_entity_poly.entity_id
_entity_poly.type
_entity_poly.pdbx_seq_one_letter_code
_entity_poly.pdbx_strand_id
1 'polypeptide(L)'
;MTFACFVFTCFMFAAATAKDFQTLMLARFFAGVFASCPLTIVGGAFADMFGNETRGIAIAAFSALVFVRPFLSPIIGAFITESYLGWRWTEYITGIMGAFALVLDLVFLDETYMKTILKKRAGHNRQETQNFAIHHISEEEAIDFQDLLHSHLLVPLKLLFREPIVFLISIYTAFIYGILYLFLEAYCVTMIRRRPGNECRKRLTYTRALNLALLSTRISMGFPSLNSELRGIKPSIATLPYLGLIVGVLIGCSIVIALEPRYNHKLKENGGFPVPEQDYSP
;
A
#
# COMPACT_ATOMS: atom_id res chain seq x y z
N MET A 1 1.19 5.44 13.43
CA MET A 1 1.89 5.37 12.12
C MET A 1 3.39 5.09 12.31
N THR A 2 4.12 5.98 12.99
CA THR A 2 5.57 5.89 13.24
C THR A 2 6.03 4.53 13.78
N PHE A 3 5.35 3.99 14.79
CA PHE A 3 5.66 2.66 15.34
C PHE A 3 5.55 1.55 14.29
N ALA A 4 4.51 1.57 13.45
CA ALA A 4 4.34 0.57 12.40
C ALA A 4 5.42 0.68 11.32
N CYS A 5 5.80 1.90 10.92
CA CYS A 5 6.91 2.16 10.00
C CYS A 5 8.25 1.65 10.56
N PHE A 6 8.48 1.80 11.87
CA PHE A 6 9.66 1.30 12.56
C PHE A 6 9.75 -0.22 12.48
N VAL A 7 8.67 -0.89 12.89
CA VAL A 7 8.62 -2.36 12.90
C VAL A 7 8.73 -2.91 11.48
N PHE A 8 8.06 -2.32 10.49
CA PHE A 8 8.22 -2.66 9.07
C PHE A 8 9.68 -2.59 8.64
N THR A 9 10.36 -1.49 8.93
CA THR A 9 11.76 -1.27 8.56
C THR A 9 12.69 -2.33 9.17
N CYS A 10 12.51 -2.65 10.45
CA CYS A 10 13.25 -3.72 11.12
C CYS A 10 13.05 -5.08 10.44
N PHE A 11 11.80 -5.44 10.12
CA PHE A 11 11.51 -6.72 9.46
C PHE A 11 12.01 -6.80 8.02
N MET A 12 12.11 -5.67 7.30
CA MET A 12 12.74 -5.64 5.98
C MET A 12 14.24 -5.95 6.05
N PHE A 13 14.96 -5.40 7.03
CA PHE A 13 16.36 -5.77 7.28
C PHE A 13 16.53 -7.22 7.76
N ALA A 14 15.58 -7.73 8.56
CA ALA A 14 15.53 -9.13 8.96
C ALA A 14 15.31 -10.08 7.75
N ALA A 15 14.45 -9.69 6.80
CA ALA A 15 14.23 -10.44 5.57
C ALA A 15 15.50 -10.47 4.69
N ALA A 16 16.25 -9.37 4.63
CA ALA A 16 17.51 -9.29 3.87
C ALA A 16 18.61 -10.21 4.41
N THR A 17 18.66 -10.38 5.74
CA THR A 17 19.67 -11.18 6.44
C THR A 17 19.27 -12.64 6.63
N ALA A 18 18.03 -13.01 6.31
CA ALA A 18 17.53 -14.36 6.45
C ALA A 18 18.40 -15.40 5.71
N LYS A 19 18.64 -16.53 6.39
CA LYS A 19 19.36 -17.69 5.84
C LYS A 19 18.40 -18.82 5.48
N ASP A 20 17.32 -18.95 6.24
CA ASP A 20 16.29 -19.97 6.03
C ASP A 20 15.05 -19.40 5.31
N PHE A 21 14.42 -20.26 4.51
CA PHE A 21 13.17 -19.90 3.83
C PHE A 21 12.04 -19.60 4.81
N GLN A 22 11.96 -20.32 5.92
CA GLN A 22 10.96 -20.11 6.96
C GLN A 22 11.09 -18.72 7.59
N THR A 23 12.32 -18.33 7.93
CA THR A 23 12.66 -17.01 8.48
C THR A 23 12.31 -15.89 7.50
N LEU A 24 12.58 -16.09 6.21
CA LEU A 24 12.20 -15.15 5.16
C LEU A 24 10.67 -14.97 5.09
N MET A 25 9.90 -16.06 5.10
CA MET A 25 8.42 -16.00 5.06
C MET A 25 7.84 -15.30 6.29
N LEU A 26 8.35 -15.60 7.49
CA LEU A 26 7.91 -14.95 8.72
C LEU A 26 8.23 -13.45 8.71
N ALA A 27 9.44 -13.07 8.34
CA ALA A 27 9.83 -11.66 8.24
C ALA A 27 8.95 -10.89 7.23
N ARG A 28 8.64 -11.51 6.08
CA ARG A 28 7.72 -10.95 5.07
C ARG A 28 6.30 -10.77 5.61
N PHE A 29 5.81 -11.78 6.33
CA PHE A 29 4.47 -11.74 6.91
C PHE A 29 4.33 -10.57 7.88
N PHE A 30 5.24 -10.45 8.85
CA PHE A 30 5.20 -9.35 9.81
C PHE A 30 5.45 -7.99 9.14
N ALA A 31 6.39 -7.88 8.20
CA ALA A 31 6.58 -6.67 7.42
C ALA A 31 5.27 -6.24 6.73
N GLY A 32 4.55 -7.18 6.10
CA GLY A 32 3.26 -6.92 5.45
C GLY A 32 2.17 -6.43 6.41
N VAL A 33 2.05 -7.07 7.59
CA VAL A 33 1.07 -6.69 8.62
C VAL A 33 1.29 -5.23 9.05
N PHE A 34 2.53 -4.85 9.37
CA PHE A 34 2.83 -3.49 9.82
C PHE A 34 2.80 -2.46 8.68
N ALA A 35 3.11 -2.87 7.43
CA ALA A 35 3.00 -2.01 6.25
C ALA A 35 1.55 -1.61 5.92
N SER A 36 0.54 -2.38 6.35
CA SER A 36 -0.87 -2.04 6.13
C SER A 36 -1.30 -0.78 6.90
N CYS A 37 -0.71 -0.54 8.07
CA CYS A 37 -1.13 0.52 8.99
C CYS A 37 -0.97 1.93 8.39
N PRO A 38 0.19 2.33 7.82
CA PRO A 38 0.33 3.61 7.15
C PRO A 38 -0.66 3.79 5.99
N LEU A 39 -0.90 2.73 5.20
CA LEU A 39 -1.79 2.80 4.04
C LEU A 39 -3.24 3.14 4.45
N THR A 40 -3.72 2.59 5.57
CA THR A 40 -5.08 2.84 6.07
C THR A 40 -5.20 4.20 6.77
N ILE A 41 -4.16 4.63 7.52
CA ILE A 41 -4.23 5.86 8.34
C ILE A 41 -4.14 7.12 7.47
N VAL A 42 -3.40 7.09 6.36
CA VAL A 42 -3.16 8.29 5.52
C VAL A 42 -4.47 8.94 5.05
N GLY A 43 -5.49 8.15 4.71
CA GLY A 43 -6.79 8.70 4.30
C GLY A 43 -7.47 9.53 5.40
N GLY A 44 -7.42 9.05 6.65
CA GLY A 44 -7.92 9.80 7.81
C GLY A 44 -7.07 11.03 8.12
N ALA A 45 -5.75 10.90 8.07
CA ALA A 45 -4.83 12.02 8.29
C ALA A 45 -5.03 13.15 7.27
N PHE A 46 -5.30 12.83 5.99
CA PHE A 46 -5.63 13.85 4.99
C PHE A 46 -6.98 14.50 5.21
N ALA A 47 -7.97 13.77 5.75
CA ALA A 47 -9.26 14.36 6.11
C ALA A 47 -9.13 15.35 7.28
N ASP A 48 -8.20 15.12 8.21
CA ASP A 48 -7.92 16.01 9.33
C ASP A 48 -7.05 17.23 8.93
N MET A 49 -6.15 17.07 7.94
CA MET A 49 -5.19 18.11 7.54
C MET A 49 -5.71 19.05 6.43
N PHE A 50 -6.55 18.56 5.51
CA PHE A 50 -7.02 19.33 4.35
C PHE A 50 -8.52 19.65 4.42
N GLY A 51 -8.87 20.90 4.14
CA GLY A 51 -10.26 21.33 3.99
C GLY A 51 -10.94 20.73 2.76
N ASN A 52 -12.27 20.76 2.72
CA ASN A 52 -13.08 20.14 1.66
C ASN A 52 -12.67 20.54 0.23
N GLU A 53 -12.20 21.77 0.01
CA GLU A 53 -11.80 22.27 -1.32
C GLU A 53 -10.50 21.65 -1.84
N THR A 54 -9.53 21.36 -0.96
CA THR A 54 -8.19 20.88 -1.35
C THR A 54 -7.98 19.39 -1.07
N ARG A 55 -8.87 18.78 -0.29
CA ARG A 55 -8.79 17.37 0.10
C ARG A 55 -8.80 16.43 -1.10
N GLY A 56 -9.61 16.71 -2.11
CA GLY A 56 -9.71 15.88 -3.32
C GLY A 56 -8.38 15.80 -4.07
N ILE A 57 -7.73 16.94 -4.32
CA ILE A 57 -6.41 17.03 -4.99
C ILE A 57 -5.36 16.25 -4.20
N ALA A 58 -5.33 16.39 -2.88
CA ALA A 58 -4.37 15.69 -2.03
C ALA A 58 -4.55 14.17 -2.09
N ILE A 59 -5.80 13.68 -2.00
CA ILE A 59 -6.11 12.24 -2.08
C ILE A 59 -5.83 11.69 -3.49
N ALA A 60 -6.13 12.45 -4.54
CA ALA A 60 -5.86 12.06 -5.92
C ALA A 60 -4.35 11.95 -6.19
N ALA A 61 -3.57 12.94 -5.74
CA ALA A 61 -2.12 12.91 -5.86
C ALA A 61 -1.50 11.74 -5.08
N PHE A 62 -1.98 11.48 -3.86
CA PHE A 62 -1.54 10.31 -3.09
C PHE A 62 -1.87 8.98 -3.79
N SER A 63 -3.10 8.85 -4.30
CA SER A 63 -3.54 7.65 -5.02
C SER A 63 -2.69 7.40 -6.26
N ALA A 64 -2.30 8.46 -6.98
CA ALA A 64 -1.38 8.38 -8.11
C ALA A 64 -0.04 7.74 -7.71
N LEU A 65 0.58 8.21 -6.64
CA LEU A 65 1.82 7.64 -6.12
C LEU A 65 1.65 6.16 -5.73
N VAL A 66 0.53 5.81 -5.09
CA VAL A 66 0.25 4.44 -4.67
C VAL A 66 0.16 3.50 -5.88
N PHE A 67 -0.46 3.93 -6.99
CA PHE A 67 -0.58 3.12 -8.21
C PHE A 67 0.70 3.07 -9.04
N VAL A 68 1.51 4.13 -9.09
CA VAL A 68 2.79 4.12 -9.82
C VAL A 68 3.79 3.13 -9.19
N ARG A 69 3.76 3.00 -7.86
CA ARG A 69 4.74 2.21 -7.10
C ARG A 69 4.80 0.70 -7.48
N PRO A 70 3.69 -0.06 -7.58
CA PRO A 70 3.70 -1.46 -8.04
C PRO A 70 4.34 -1.68 -9.41
N PHE A 71 4.31 -0.68 -10.30
CA PHE A 71 4.93 -0.78 -11.62
C PHE A 71 6.42 -0.41 -11.59
N LEU A 72 6.80 0.53 -10.72
CA LEU A 72 8.20 0.94 -10.55
C LEU A 72 9.03 -0.14 -9.84
N SER A 73 8.42 -0.88 -8.91
CA SER A 73 9.08 -1.92 -8.10
C SER A 73 9.73 -3.03 -8.95
N PRO A 74 9.04 -3.70 -9.90
CA PRO A 74 9.65 -4.71 -10.77
C PRO A 74 10.79 -4.17 -11.64
N ILE A 75 10.70 -2.93 -12.11
CA ILE A 75 11.75 -2.30 -12.92
C ILE A 75 13.04 -2.19 -12.10
N ILE A 76 12.94 -1.56 -10.92
CA ILE A 76 14.09 -1.36 -10.02
C ILE A 76 14.62 -2.72 -9.54
N GLY A 77 13.74 -3.65 -9.18
CA GLY A 77 14.09 -5.01 -8.77
C GLY A 77 14.85 -5.80 -9.85
N ALA A 78 14.45 -5.67 -11.12
CA ALA A 78 15.14 -6.32 -12.24
C ALA A 78 16.58 -5.79 -12.40
N PHE A 79 16.80 -4.49 -12.32
CA PHE A 79 18.14 -3.91 -12.40
C PHE A 79 19.04 -4.29 -11.23
N ILE A 80 18.50 -4.36 -10.00
CA ILE A 80 19.28 -4.75 -8.82
C ILE A 80 19.68 -6.23 -8.89
N THR A 81 18.75 -7.10 -9.31
CA THR A 81 18.99 -8.55 -9.37
C THR A 81 19.92 -8.96 -10.50
N GLU A 82 20.02 -8.17 -11.57
CA GLU A 82 21.05 -8.33 -12.62
C GLU A 82 22.46 -7.98 -12.17
N SER A 83 22.56 -7.03 -11.23
CA SER A 83 23.85 -6.57 -10.74
C SER A 83 24.51 -7.61 -9.83
N TYR A 84 25.80 -7.40 -9.53
CA TYR A 84 26.59 -8.26 -8.63
C TYR A 84 26.02 -8.32 -7.19
N LEU A 85 25.09 -7.43 -6.86
CA LEU A 85 24.46 -7.31 -5.55
C LEU A 85 23.40 -8.41 -5.30
N GLY A 86 22.77 -8.96 -6.34
CA GLY A 86 21.77 -10.02 -6.21
C GLY A 86 20.51 -9.61 -5.44
N TRP A 87 19.65 -10.59 -5.13
CA TRP A 87 18.30 -10.36 -4.59
C TRP A 87 18.27 -9.83 -3.15
N ARG A 88 19.30 -10.07 -2.33
CA ARG A 88 19.30 -9.56 -0.93
C ARG A 88 19.29 -8.03 -0.88
N TRP A 89 19.85 -7.38 -1.89
CA TRP A 89 19.92 -5.93 -1.95
C TRP A 89 18.59 -5.26 -2.32
N THR A 90 17.64 -5.97 -2.94
CA THR A 90 16.29 -5.43 -3.11
C THR A 90 15.61 -5.21 -1.76
N GLU A 91 15.91 -6.06 -0.78
CA GLU A 91 15.44 -5.93 0.60
C GLU A 91 16.14 -4.81 1.35
N TYR A 92 17.47 -4.74 1.27
CA TYR A 92 18.23 -3.67 1.92
C TYR A 92 17.81 -2.28 1.42
N ILE A 93 17.64 -2.11 0.10
CA ILE A 93 17.22 -0.82 -0.47
C ILE A 93 15.83 -0.44 0.02
N THR A 94 14.89 -1.38 0.04
CA THR A 94 13.53 -1.12 0.54
C THR A 94 13.54 -0.79 2.04
N GLY A 95 14.37 -1.48 2.82
CA GLY A 95 14.60 -1.16 4.23
C GLY A 95 15.20 0.24 4.44
N ILE A 96 16.19 0.64 3.63
CA ILE A 96 16.78 1.99 3.68
C ILE A 96 15.75 3.06 3.33
N MET A 97 14.92 2.83 2.30
CA MET A 97 13.83 3.74 1.95
C MET A 97 12.80 3.85 3.07
N GLY A 98 12.46 2.75 3.73
CA GLY A 98 11.60 2.74 4.91
C GLY A 98 12.19 3.49 6.11
N ALA A 99 13.49 3.32 6.36
CA ALA A 99 14.21 4.04 7.41
C ALA A 99 14.26 5.55 7.11
N PHE A 100 14.52 5.92 5.86
CA PHE A 100 14.52 7.31 5.44
C PHE A 100 13.13 7.95 5.60
N ALA A 101 12.07 7.26 5.17
CA ALA A 101 10.70 7.72 5.37
C ALA A 101 10.36 7.87 6.86
N LEU A 102 10.79 6.92 7.71
CA LEU A 102 10.61 7.03 9.16
C LEU A 102 11.34 8.23 9.75
N VAL A 103 12.56 8.54 9.31
CA VAL A 103 13.27 9.74 9.77
C VAL A 103 12.53 11.00 9.35
N LEU A 104 12.02 11.05 8.12
CA LEU A 104 11.19 12.17 7.66
C LEU A 104 9.92 12.31 8.51
N ASP A 105 9.22 11.20 8.78
CA ASP A 105 8.02 11.20 9.63
C ASP A 105 8.33 11.71 11.04
N LEU A 106 9.48 11.35 11.61
CA LEU A 106 9.85 11.80 12.96
C LEU A 106 10.25 13.27 13.04
N VAL A 107 10.81 13.83 11.96
CA VAL A 107 11.32 15.21 11.95
C VAL A 107 10.28 16.21 11.44
N PHE A 108 9.48 15.85 10.44
CA PHE A 108 8.58 16.77 9.75
C PHE A 108 7.12 16.60 10.11
N LEU A 109 6.70 15.43 10.63
CA LEU A 109 5.30 15.17 10.92
C LEU A 109 4.98 15.43 12.38
N ASP A 110 4.32 16.55 12.63
CA ASP A 110 3.70 16.82 13.92
C ASP A 110 2.43 15.98 14.09
N GLU A 111 2.12 15.68 15.36
CA GLU A 111 0.91 14.95 15.74
C GLU A 111 -0.34 15.65 15.15
N THR A 112 -0.98 14.99 14.18
CA THR A 112 -2.15 15.53 13.46
C THR A 112 -3.46 15.10 14.13
N TYR A 113 -3.44 14.09 15.01
CA TYR A 113 -4.67 13.51 15.55
C TYR A 113 -5.37 14.47 16.52
N MET A 114 -6.54 14.99 16.10
CA MET A 114 -7.30 16.01 16.82
C MET A 114 -7.58 15.63 18.28
N LYS A 115 -7.96 14.38 18.56
CA LYS A 115 -8.24 13.94 19.93
C LYS A 115 -7.00 14.03 20.83
N THR A 116 -5.82 13.71 20.32
CA THR A 116 -4.55 13.79 21.08
C THR A 116 -4.13 15.24 21.32
N ILE A 117 -4.33 16.12 20.33
CA ILE A 117 -4.03 17.56 20.47
C ILE A 117 -4.93 18.19 21.53
N LEU A 118 -6.23 17.92 21.46
CA LEU A 118 -7.20 18.42 22.44
C LEU A 118 -6.93 17.88 23.84
N LYS A 119 -6.51 16.62 23.96
CA LYS A 119 -6.05 16.03 25.22
C LYS A 119 -4.85 16.78 25.81
N LYS A 120 -3.82 17.06 25.00
CA LYS A 120 -2.64 17.84 25.43
C LYS A 120 -3.02 19.25 25.85
N ARG A 121 -3.91 19.93 25.10
CA ARG A 121 -4.39 21.28 25.43
C ARG A 121 -5.24 21.31 26.70
N ALA A 122 -6.13 20.34 26.90
CA ALA A 122 -6.92 20.21 28.12
C ALA A 122 -6.00 20.03 29.34
N GLY A 123 -4.96 19.21 29.22
CA GLY A 123 -3.94 19.06 30.26
C GLY A 123 -3.19 20.35 30.59
N HIS A 124 -2.81 21.14 29.58
CA HIS A 124 -2.17 22.44 29.80
C HIS A 124 -3.11 23.43 30.51
N ASN A 125 -4.35 23.52 30.04
CA ASN A 125 -5.36 24.41 30.61
C ASN A 125 -5.73 24.03 32.06
N ARG A 126 -5.67 22.73 32.40
CA ARG A 126 -5.83 22.23 33.78
C ARG A 126 -4.72 22.71 34.70
N GLN A 127 -3.48 22.74 34.21
CA GLN A 127 -2.33 23.24 34.97
C GLN A 127 -2.41 24.74 35.19
N GLU A 128 -2.80 25.51 34.17
CA GLU A 128 -2.93 26.96 34.24
C GLU A 128 -4.11 27.42 35.12
N THR A 129 -5.28 26.78 34.96
CA THR A 129 -6.51 27.20 35.65
C THR A 129 -6.61 26.61 37.07
N GLN A 130 -5.73 25.65 37.42
CA GLN A 130 -5.82 24.81 38.63
C GLN A 130 -7.21 24.15 38.83
N ASN A 131 -7.98 24.06 37.73
CA ASN A 131 -9.32 23.51 37.73
C ASN A 131 -9.27 22.09 37.17
N PHE A 132 -9.30 21.14 38.10
CA PHE A 132 -9.26 19.72 37.79
C PHE A 132 -10.53 19.19 37.13
N ALA A 133 -11.58 19.99 36.90
CA ALA A 133 -12.79 19.56 36.22
C ALA A 133 -12.70 19.63 34.69
N ILE A 134 -11.70 20.33 34.14
CA ILE A 134 -11.49 20.45 32.70
C ILE A 134 -10.89 19.14 32.18
N HIS A 135 -11.73 18.31 31.58
CA HIS A 135 -11.34 17.08 30.90
C HIS A 135 -11.95 17.07 29.50
N HIS A 136 -11.25 16.43 28.56
CA HIS A 136 -11.81 16.21 27.23
C HIS A 136 -12.59 14.90 27.22
N ILE A 137 -13.73 14.84 26.50
CA ILE A 137 -14.57 13.63 26.38
C ILE A 137 -13.76 12.39 25.94
N SER A 138 -12.71 12.57 25.13
CA SER A 138 -11.80 11.46 24.75
C SER A 138 -10.86 10.96 25.85
N GLU A 139 -10.85 11.58 27.04
CA GLU A 139 -10.16 11.05 28.23
C GLU A 139 -11.07 10.16 29.07
N GLU A 140 -12.39 10.31 28.95
CA GLU A 140 -13.39 9.48 29.63
C GLU A 140 -13.63 8.14 28.91
N GLU A 141 -13.27 8.05 27.62
CA GLU A 141 -13.17 6.79 26.88
C GLU A 141 -12.02 5.94 27.46
N ALA A 142 -12.29 5.22 28.55
CA ALA A 142 -11.43 4.14 29.01
C ALA A 142 -11.37 3.12 27.86
N ILE A 143 -10.18 2.98 27.27
CA ILE A 143 -9.96 2.07 26.15
C ILE A 143 -10.01 0.66 26.73
N ASP A 144 -11.19 0.06 26.79
CA ASP A 144 -11.33 -1.36 27.04
C ASP A 144 -10.86 -2.11 25.79
N PHE A 145 -9.97 -3.10 25.98
CA PHE A 145 -9.49 -3.94 24.88
C PHE A 145 -10.64 -4.68 24.21
N GLN A 146 -11.68 -5.02 24.97
CA GLN A 146 -12.88 -5.67 24.45
C GLN A 146 -13.70 -4.74 23.55
N ASP A 147 -13.85 -3.47 23.95
CA ASP A 147 -14.54 -2.45 23.14
C ASP A 147 -13.73 -2.08 21.89
N LEU A 148 -12.41 -2.02 21.99
CA LEU A 148 -11.52 -1.78 20.85
C LEU A 148 -11.63 -2.93 19.83
N LEU A 149 -11.60 -4.17 20.30
CA LEU A 149 -11.73 -5.35 19.44
C LEU A 149 -13.11 -5.41 18.79
N HIS A 150 -14.17 -5.09 19.55
CA HIS A 150 -15.52 -5.08 19.02
C HIS A 150 -15.71 -4.00 17.95
N SER A 151 -15.20 -2.79 18.19
CA SER A 151 -15.35 -1.64 17.30
C SER A 151 -14.56 -1.79 16.00
N HIS A 152 -13.33 -2.33 16.06
CA HIS A 152 -12.45 -2.39 14.87
C HIS A 152 -12.50 -3.72 14.11
N LEU A 153 -12.83 -4.83 14.76
CA LEU A 153 -12.90 -6.15 14.10
C LEU A 153 -14.33 -6.66 13.96
N LEU A 154 -15.14 -6.62 15.02
CA LEU A 154 -16.48 -7.21 14.99
C LEU A 154 -17.48 -6.37 14.19
N VAL A 155 -17.41 -5.04 14.23
CA VAL A 155 -18.31 -4.17 13.45
C VAL A 155 -18.11 -4.33 11.93
N PRO A 156 -16.88 -4.25 11.37
CA PRO A 156 -16.68 -4.48 9.94
C PRO A 156 -17.06 -5.89 9.49
N LEU A 157 -16.75 -6.91 10.30
CA LEU A 157 -17.15 -8.30 10.00
C LEU A 157 -18.67 -8.47 10.02
N LYS A 158 -19.35 -7.87 11.01
CA LYS A 158 -20.81 -7.89 11.09
C LYS A 158 -21.43 -7.18 9.89
N LEU A 159 -20.91 -6.03 9.48
CA LEU A 159 -21.35 -5.31 8.28
C LEU A 159 -21.20 -6.19 7.04
N LEU A 160 -20.05 -6.85 6.88
CA LEU A 160 -19.74 -7.72 5.74
C LEU A 160 -20.73 -8.89 5.59
N PHE A 161 -21.20 -9.50 6.68
CA PHE A 161 -22.12 -10.64 6.62
C PHE A 161 -23.60 -10.26 6.73
N ARG A 162 -23.92 -9.10 7.34
CA ARG A 162 -25.30 -8.65 7.56
C ARG A 162 -25.82 -7.84 6.38
N GLU A 163 -24.95 -7.08 5.72
CA GLU A 163 -25.32 -6.23 4.58
C GLU A 163 -24.91 -6.91 3.26
N PRO A 164 -25.88 -7.45 2.48
CA PRO A 164 -25.57 -8.23 1.29
C PRO A 164 -24.87 -7.41 0.20
N ILE A 165 -25.11 -6.09 0.16
CA ILE A 165 -24.48 -5.20 -0.81
C ILE A 165 -22.97 -5.08 -0.58
N VAL A 166 -22.53 -4.95 0.68
CA VAL A 166 -21.12 -4.86 1.06
C VAL A 166 -20.40 -6.16 0.76
N PHE A 167 -21.06 -7.30 1.01
CA PHE A 167 -20.54 -8.62 0.68
C PHE A 167 -20.28 -8.78 -0.83
N LEU A 168 -21.26 -8.42 -1.67
CA LEU A 168 -21.16 -8.53 -3.13
C LEU A 168 -20.07 -7.61 -3.70
N ILE A 169 -20.00 -6.36 -3.22
CA ILE A 169 -18.95 -5.42 -3.62
C ILE A 169 -17.57 -5.95 -3.20
N SER A 170 -17.43 -6.47 -1.98
CA SER A 170 -16.16 -7.01 -1.49
C SER A 170 -15.67 -8.20 -2.31
N ILE A 171 -16.56 -9.12 -2.69
CA ILE A 171 -16.22 -10.25 -3.58
C ILE A 171 -15.82 -9.76 -4.96
N TYR A 172 -16.57 -8.82 -5.53
CA TYR A 172 -16.27 -8.24 -6.83
C TYR A 172 -14.91 -7.55 -6.85
N THR A 173 -14.63 -6.72 -5.85
CA THR A 173 -13.35 -6.03 -5.68
C THR A 173 -12.21 -7.03 -5.44
N ALA A 174 -12.41 -8.09 -4.64
CA ALA A 174 -11.42 -9.16 -4.46
C ALA A 174 -11.12 -9.91 -5.76
N PHE A 175 -12.14 -10.17 -6.58
CA PHE A 175 -11.98 -10.80 -7.89
C PHE A 175 -11.18 -9.92 -8.85
N ILE A 176 -11.49 -8.61 -8.92
CA ILE A 176 -10.73 -7.64 -9.73
C ILE A 176 -9.28 -7.56 -9.29
N TYR A 177 -9.03 -7.38 -7.98
CA TYR A 177 -7.67 -7.31 -7.47
C TYR A 177 -6.91 -8.63 -7.70
N GLY A 178 -7.58 -9.78 -7.58
CA GLY A 178 -7.01 -11.07 -7.92
C GLY A 178 -6.54 -11.14 -9.38
N ILE A 179 -7.38 -10.73 -10.32
CA ILE A 179 -7.00 -10.66 -11.75
C ILE A 179 -5.85 -9.68 -11.97
N LEU A 180 -5.91 -8.50 -11.35
CA LEU A 180 -4.89 -7.45 -11.50
C LEU A 180 -3.50 -7.94 -11.04
N TYR A 181 -3.42 -8.57 -9.87
CA TYR A 181 -2.16 -9.11 -9.35
C TYR A 181 -1.67 -10.31 -10.18
N LEU A 182 -2.57 -11.21 -10.59
CA LEU A 182 -2.21 -12.34 -11.46
C LEU A 182 -1.68 -11.84 -12.81
N PHE A 183 -2.28 -10.81 -13.39
CA PHE A 183 -1.84 -10.24 -14.65
C PHE A 183 -0.44 -9.63 -14.52
N LEU A 184 -0.17 -8.91 -13.43
CA LEU A 184 1.14 -8.30 -13.16
C LEU A 184 2.26 -9.35 -13.07
N GLU A 185 2.00 -10.51 -12.48
CA GLU A 185 2.97 -11.63 -12.43
C GLU A 185 3.05 -12.42 -13.74
N ALA A 186 1.90 -12.72 -14.36
CA ALA A 186 1.84 -13.49 -15.60
C ALA A 186 2.51 -12.78 -16.77
N TYR A 187 2.52 -11.44 -16.77
CA TYR A 187 3.18 -10.65 -17.79
C TYR A 187 4.70 -10.91 -17.83
N CYS A 188 5.36 -10.85 -16.67
CA CYS A 188 6.78 -11.22 -16.53
C CYS A 188 7.04 -12.65 -17.00
N VAL A 189 6.20 -13.61 -16.58
CA VAL A 189 6.38 -15.03 -16.90
C VAL A 189 6.22 -15.30 -18.41
N THR A 190 5.23 -14.71 -19.06
CA THR A 190 4.93 -14.96 -20.49
C THR A 190 5.95 -14.33 -21.43
N MET A 191 6.45 -13.13 -21.12
CA MET A 191 7.54 -12.49 -21.87
C MET A 191 8.82 -13.35 -21.85
N ILE A 192 9.10 -14.00 -20.72
CA ILE A 192 10.22 -14.94 -20.60
C ILE A 192 9.92 -16.27 -21.34
N ARG A 193 8.67 -16.74 -21.35
CA ARG A 193 8.25 -18.03 -21.93
C ARG A 193 8.12 -18.01 -23.47
N ARG A 194 7.80 -16.87 -24.10
CA ARG A 194 7.48 -16.79 -25.56
C ARG A 194 8.67 -16.84 -26.52
N ARG A 195 9.94 -16.91 -26.07
CA ARG A 195 11.08 -17.17 -26.97
C ARG A 195 11.34 -18.69 -27.11
N PRO A 196 11.19 -19.30 -28.30
CA PRO A 196 11.33 -20.74 -28.47
C PRO A 196 12.81 -21.14 -28.37
N GLY A 197 13.13 -22.01 -27.42
CA GLY A 197 14.42 -22.66 -27.22
C GLY A 197 14.17 -23.97 -26.49
N ASN A 198 14.55 -25.08 -27.12
CA ASN A 198 13.94 -26.41 -27.00
C ASN A 198 14.25 -27.23 -25.72
N GLU A 199 14.61 -26.62 -24.60
CA GLU A 199 14.93 -27.36 -23.35
C GLU A 199 13.82 -27.31 -22.28
N CYS A 200 12.78 -26.48 -22.45
CA CYS A 200 11.79 -26.20 -21.40
C CYS A 200 10.52 -27.07 -21.44
N ARG A 201 10.64 -28.31 -21.94
CA ARG A 201 9.54 -29.31 -22.00
C ARG A 201 9.62 -30.40 -20.92
N LYS A 202 10.71 -30.50 -20.14
CA LYS A 202 10.86 -31.58 -19.12
C LYS A 202 10.65 -31.19 -17.65
N ARG A 203 10.31 -29.93 -17.31
CA ARG A 203 10.17 -29.50 -15.89
C ARG A 203 8.79 -28.99 -15.47
N LEU A 204 7.77 -29.12 -16.33
CA LEU A 204 6.41 -28.61 -16.08
C LEU A 204 5.47 -29.67 -15.45
N THR A 205 5.97 -30.85 -15.09
CA THR A 205 5.15 -31.95 -14.54
C THR A 205 5.21 -32.04 -13.00
N TYR A 206 6.18 -31.41 -12.32
CA TYR A 206 6.33 -31.51 -10.86
C TYR A 206 5.62 -30.43 -10.02
N THR A 207 4.97 -29.45 -10.65
CA THR A 207 4.36 -28.30 -9.97
C THR A 207 2.85 -28.28 -10.17
N ARG A 208 2.17 -29.36 -9.79
CA ARG A 208 0.71 -29.38 -9.66
C ARG A 208 0.30 -29.64 -8.21
N ALA A 209 -0.59 -28.77 -7.74
CA ALA A 209 -1.61 -28.99 -6.71
C ALA A 209 -1.44 -28.45 -5.27
N LEU A 210 -0.36 -27.77 -4.88
CA LEU A 210 -0.36 -27.07 -3.59
C LEU A 210 0.60 -25.88 -3.62
N ASN A 211 0.12 -24.71 -3.23
CA ASN A 211 0.86 -23.44 -3.09
C ASN A 211 0.83 -22.44 -4.26
N LEU A 212 -0.35 -22.05 -4.71
CA LEU A 212 -0.52 -20.81 -5.48
C LEU A 212 -0.06 -19.55 -4.71
N ALA A 213 -0.06 -19.59 -3.37
CA ALA A 213 0.45 -18.50 -2.53
C ALA A 213 1.98 -18.54 -2.29
N LEU A 214 2.62 -19.73 -2.30
CA LEU A 214 4.09 -19.81 -2.22
C LEU A 214 4.77 -19.66 -3.59
N LEU A 215 4.00 -19.85 -4.67
CA LEU A 215 4.52 -19.64 -6.02
C LEU A 215 4.71 -18.15 -6.31
N SER A 216 3.81 -17.25 -5.88
CA SER A 216 4.00 -15.79 -6.06
C SER A 216 5.25 -15.28 -5.34
N THR A 217 5.53 -15.82 -4.14
CA THR A 217 6.73 -15.46 -3.36
C THR A 217 8.00 -16.05 -3.96
N ARG A 218 7.95 -17.27 -4.53
CA ARG A 218 9.09 -17.84 -5.28
C ARG A 218 9.30 -17.20 -6.66
N ILE A 219 8.25 -16.70 -7.28
CA ILE A 219 8.31 -15.98 -8.57
C ILE A 219 8.86 -14.55 -8.38
N SER A 220 8.57 -13.87 -7.27
CA SER A 220 9.06 -12.51 -7.03
C SER A 220 10.57 -12.42 -6.73
N MET A 221 11.20 -13.42 -6.09
CA MET A 221 12.57 -13.26 -5.55
C MET A 221 13.66 -14.13 -6.18
N GLY A 222 13.32 -15.27 -6.80
CA GLY A 222 14.31 -16.22 -7.34
C GLY A 222 14.31 -16.38 -8.86
N PHE A 223 13.36 -15.75 -9.56
CA PHE A 223 13.13 -16.02 -10.99
C PHE A 223 14.02 -15.23 -11.97
N PRO A 224 14.45 -13.98 -11.70
CA PRO A 224 15.34 -13.27 -12.63
C PRO A 224 16.73 -13.90 -12.74
N SER A 225 17.32 -14.32 -11.60
CA SER A 225 18.69 -14.85 -11.57
C SER A 225 18.78 -16.25 -12.18
N LEU A 226 17.89 -17.18 -11.83
CA LEU A 226 17.93 -18.57 -12.31
C LEU A 226 17.63 -18.70 -13.83
N ASN A 227 16.92 -17.75 -14.43
CA ASN A 227 16.63 -17.74 -15.87
C ASN A 227 17.66 -16.98 -16.71
N SER A 228 18.48 -16.10 -16.11
CA SER A 228 19.53 -15.36 -16.81
C SER A 228 20.65 -16.28 -17.33
N GLU A 229 20.97 -17.33 -16.56
CA GLU A 229 21.95 -18.37 -16.90
C GLU A 229 21.47 -19.27 -18.06
N LEU A 230 20.16 -19.45 -18.23
CA LEU A 230 19.60 -20.37 -19.21
C LEU A 230 19.37 -19.75 -20.60
N ARG A 231 19.31 -18.41 -20.74
CA ARG A 231 18.83 -17.78 -22.00
C ARG A 231 19.44 -16.42 -22.41
N GLY A 232 20.36 -15.81 -21.66
CA GLY A 232 21.11 -14.63 -22.11
C GLY A 232 20.30 -13.34 -22.35
N ILE A 233 19.03 -13.29 -21.92
CA ILE A 233 18.23 -12.05 -21.93
C ILE A 233 18.40 -11.37 -20.59
N LYS A 234 18.73 -10.08 -20.61
CA LYS A 234 18.79 -9.23 -19.44
C LYS A 234 17.36 -9.03 -18.85
N PRO A 235 17.07 -9.50 -17.61
CA PRO A 235 15.84 -9.18 -16.85
C PRO A 235 15.25 -7.76 -17.03
N SER A 236 16.08 -6.74 -17.17
CA SER A 236 15.76 -5.32 -17.36
C SER A 236 14.97 -5.04 -18.65
N ILE A 237 15.16 -5.84 -19.69
CA ILE A 237 14.43 -5.71 -20.96
C ILE A 237 13.00 -6.27 -20.80
N ALA A 238 12.80 -7.25 -19.91
CA ALA A 238 11.47 -7.82 -19.67
C ALA A 238 10.52 -6.82 -18.97
N THR A 239 11.04 -5.75 -18.36
CA THR A 239 10.26 -4.75 -17.63
C THR A 239 9.82 -3.54 -18.46
N LEU A 240 10.26 -3.42 -19.71
CA LEU A 240 9.90 -2.30 -20.62
C LEU A 240 8.40 -1.98 -20.69
N PRO A 241 7.48 -2.97 -20.70
CA PRO A 241 6.05 -2.68 -20.82
C PRO A 241 5.42 -2.03 -19.59
N TYR A 242 6.06 -2.14 -18.42
CA TYR A 242 5.62 -1.41 -17.21
C TYR A 242 5.77 0.11 -17.36
N LEU A 243 6.68 0.59 -18.22
CA LEU A 243 6.79 2.01 -18.54
C LEU A 243 5.51 2.54 -19.20
N GLY A 244 4.89 1.77 -20.09
CA GLY A 244 3.62 2.13 -20.71
C GLY A 244 2.48 2.23 -19.69
N LEU A 245 2.46 1.34 -18.70
CA LEU A 245 1.49 1.40 -17.60
C LEU A 245 1.71 2.61 -16.70
N ILE A 246 2.97 2.96 -16.39
CA ILE A 246 3.29 4.18 -15.63
C ILE A 246 2.80 5.42 -16.37
N VAL A 247 3.06 5.52 -17.68
CA VAL A 247 2.57 6.65 -18.50
C VAL A 247 1.04 6.71 -18.49
N GLY A 248 0.36 5.58 -18.61
CA GLY A 248 -1.10 5.52 -18.52
C GLY A 248 -1.65 6.00 -17.18
N VAL A 249 -1.04 5.58 -16.06
CA VAL A 249 -1.42 6.03 -14.71
C VAL A 249 -1.17 7.54 -14.56
N LEU A 250 -0.02 8.04 -15.00
CA LEU A 250 0.31 9.46 -14.90
C LEU A 250 -0.65 10.32 -15.74
N ILE A 251 -1.03 9.88 -16.94
CA ILE A 251 -2.05 10.55 -17.75
C ILE A 251 -3.40 10.55 -17.04
N GLY A 252 -3.84 9.39 -16.54
CA GLY A 252 -5.10 9.27 -15.80
C GLY A 252 -5.15 10.19 -14.58
N CYS A 253 -4.09 10.22 -13.78
CA CYS A 253 -3.99 11.10 -12.63
C CYS A 253 -3.92 12.58 -13.01
N SER A 254 -3.24 12.92 -14.12
CA SER A 254 -3.22 14.29 -14.64
C SER A 254 -4.61 14.76 -15.07
N ILE A 255 -5.41 13.87 -15.68
CA ILE A 255 -6.80 14.16 -16.06
C ILE A 255 -7.65 14.39 -14.80
N VAL A 256 -7.52 13.53 -13.77
CA VAL A 256 -8.25 13.71 -12.50
C VAL A 256 -7.93 15.07 -11.88
N ILE A 257 -6.64 15.39 -11.73
CA ILE A 257 -6.20 16.68 -11.18
C ILE A 257 -6.69 17.86 -12.04
N ALA A 258 -6.74 17.71 -13.37
CA ALA A 258 -7.23 18.74 -14.28
C ALA A 258 -8.76 18.94 -14.21
N LEU A 259 -9.52 17.93 -13.81
CA LEU A 259 -10.97 18.01 -13.65
C LEU A 259 -11.38 18.60 -12.28
N GLU A 260 -10.50 18.57 -11.29
CA GLU A 260 -10.77 19.08 -9.94
C GLU A 260 -11.18 20.55 -9.86
N PRO A 261 -10.57 21.50 -10.59
CA PRO A 261 -11.00 22.91 -10.58
C PRO A 261 -12.45 23.08 -11.04
N ARG A 262 -12.88 22.25 -12.00
CA ARG A 262 -14.25 22.25 -12.50
C ARG A 262 -15.24 21.72 -11.47
N TYR A 263 -14.83 20.70 -10.71
CA TYR A 263 -15.60 20.19 -9.58
C TYR A 263 -15.71 21.24 -8.47
N ASN A 264 -14.59 21.88 -8.08
CA ASN A 264 -14.58 22.92 -7.05
C ASN A 264 -15.40 24.15 -7.41
N HIS A 265 -15.43 24.56 -8.69
CA HIS A 265 -16.30 25.65 -9.15
C HIS A 265 -17.78 25.32 -8.90
N LYS A 266 -18.19 24.11 -9.27
CA LYS A 266 -19.57 23.62 -9.05
C LYS A 266 -19.89 23.40 -7.58
N LEU A 267 -18.91 22.98 -6.78
CA LEU A 267 -19.06 22.86 -5.33
C LEU A 267 -19.33 24.22 -4.68
N LYS A 268 -18.66 25.29 -5.15
CA LYS A 268 -18.89 26.67 -4.72
C LYS A 268 -20.27 27.17 -5.15
N GLU A 269 -20.70 26.86 -6.37
CA GLU A 269 -22.07 27.16 -6.85
C GLU A 269 -23.14 26.48 -6.00
N ASN A 270 -22.87 25.29 -5.45
CA ASN A 270 -23.81 24.53 -4.62
C ASN A 270 -23.67 24.81 -3.10
N GLY A 271 -23.10 25.96 -2.72
CA GLY A 271 -22.98 26.37 -1.32
C GLY A 271 -22.06 25.50 -0.46
N GLY A 272 -21.10 24.79 -1.07
CA GLY A 272 -20.14 23.92 -0.39
C GLY A 272 -20.62 22.48 -0.13
N PHE A 273 -21.82 22.12 -0.60
CA PHE A 273 -22.32 20.76 -0.51
C PHE A 273 -21.95 19.95 -1.76
N PRO A 274 -21.46 18.69 -1.60
CA PRO A 274 -21.17 17.82 -2.73
C PRO A 274 -22.47 17.55 -3.53
N VAL A 275 -22.45 17.85 -4.82
CA VAL A 275 -23.59 17.66 -5.74
C VAL A 275 -23.71 16.16 -6.07
N PRO A 276 -24.74 15.43 -5.60
CA PRO A 276 -24.83 13.97 -5.79
C PRO A 276 -25.21 13.55 -7.22
N GLU A 277 -25.70 14.47 -8.04
CA GLU A 277 -26.50 14.16 -9.24
C GLU A 277 -25.71 14.11 -10.56
N GLN A 278 -24.41 14.41 -10.56
CA GLN A 278 -23.63 14.53 -11.80
C GLN A 278 -23.11 13.21 -12.37
N ASP A 279 -23.21 12.09 -11.64
CA ASP A 279 -22.89 10.76 -12.18
C ASP A 279 -24.00 10.20 -13.10
N TYR A 280 -25.17 10.87 -13.16
CA TYR A 280 -26.35 10.42 -13.91
C TYR A 280 -26.74 11.30 -15.11
N SER A 281 -26.06 12.42 -15.37
CA SER A 281 -26.36 13.24 -16.56
C SER A 281 -25.51 12.79 -17.77
N PRO A 282 -26.14 12.37 -18.88
CA PRO A 282 -25.47 11.85 -20.08
C PRO A 282 -24.61 12.90 -20.81
#